data_AF-A0A2D4JVY3-F1
#
_entry.id   AF-A0A2D4JVY3-F1
#
_cell.length_a   1.000
_cell.length_b   1.000
_cell.length_c   1.000
_cell.angle_alpha   90.00
_cell.angle_beta   90.00
_cell.angle_gamma   90.00
#
_symmetry.space_group_name_H-M   'P 1'
#
loop_
_entity.id
_entity.type
_entity.pdbx_description
1 polymer ?
#
loop_
_entity_poly.entity_id
_entity_poly.type
_entity_poly.pdbx_seq_one_letter_code
_entity_poly.pdbx_strand_id
1 'polypeptide(L)'
;DSIIVATKDGKFPLNQLAQVSQHSAQLLVVNMSSFPESTAAAIKAIQQSGMNLNPEADGLLIRVPVPKITREHRENLVTVAKQLTHKAKESLRKVRTGAMNQT
;
A
#
# COMPACT_ATOMS: atom_id res chain seq x y z
N ASP A 1 -4.69 -0.22 2.21
CA ASP A 1 -5.88 0.47 1.71
C ASP A 1 -5.58 1.70 0.84
N SER A 2 -4.55 1.67 -0.02
CA SER A 2 -4.21 2.85 -0.83
C SER A 2 -3.58 2.53 -2.18
N ILE A 3 -3.89 1.37 -2.76
CA ILE A 3 -3.56 1.10 -4.16
C ILE A 3 -4.68 1.70 -5.00
N ILE A 4 -4.38 2.83 -5.65
CA ILE A 4 -5.30 3.52 -6.54
C ILE A 4 -5.04 3.02 -7.96
N VAL A 5 -6.07 2.47 -8.58
CA VAL A 5 -6.04 2.00 -9.96
C VAL A 5 -6.67 3.08 -10.84
N ALA A 6 -5.94 3.51 -11.87
CA ALA A 6 -6.48 4.40 -12.89
C ALA A 6 -7.19 3.56 -13.96
N THR A 7 -8.49 3.74 -14.07
CA THR A 7 -9.37 3.12 -15.08
C THR A 7 -9.86 4.17 -16.08
N LYS A 8 -10.55 3.75 -17.15
CA LYS A 8 -11.09 4.67 -18.17
C LYS A 8 -12.07 5.69 -17.57
N ASP A 9 -12.83 5.28 -16.56
CA ASP A 9 -13.89 6.09 -15.93
C ASP A 9 -13.40 6.91 -14.73
N GLY A 10 -12.13 6.75 -14.32
CA GLY A 10 -11.55 7.47 -13.20
C GLY A 10 -10.59 6.65 -12.34
N LYS A 11 -10.19 7.22 -11.20
CA LYS A 11 -9.29 6.60 -10.22
C LYS A 11 -10.11 5.95 -9.10
N PHE A 12 -9.99 4.64 -8.95
CA PHE A 12 -10.69 3.90 -7.90
C PHE A 12 -9.71 3.10 -7.04
N PRO A 13 -10.01 2.90 -5.75
CA PRO A 13 -9.22 2.02 -4.91
C PRO A 13 -9.37 0.56 -5.36
N LEU A 14 -8.29 -0.22 -5.25
CA LEU A 14 -8.24 -1.61 -5.70
C LEU A 14 -9.31 -2.50 -5.05
N ASN A 15 -9.69 -2.23 -3.80
CA ASN A 15 -10.71 -2.98 -3.06
C ASN A 15 -12.14 -2.84 -3.64
N GLN A 16 -12.41 -1.78 -4.40
CA GLN A 16 -13.71 -1.58 -5.07
C GLN A 16 -13.75 -2.28 -6.42
N LEU A 17 -12.61 -2.40 -7.09
CA LEU A 17 -12.49 -3.02 -8.41
C LEU A 17 -12.25 -4.53 -8.33
N ALA A 18 -11.74 -5.02 -7.20
CA ALA A 18 -11.23 -6.37 -7.06
C ALA A 18 -11.54 -6.97 -5.70
N GLN A 19 -11.76 -8.29 -5.68
CA GLN A 19 -11.82 -9.04 -4.43
C GLN A 19 -10.41 -9.56 -4.08
N VAL A 20 -9.87 -9.12 -2.95
CA VAL A 20 -8.58 -9.60 -2.44
C VAL A 20 -8.82 -10.75 -1.47
N SER A 21 -8.21 -11.90 -1.73
CA SER A 21 -8.25 -13.08 -0.86
C SER A 21 -6.84 -13.59 -0.56
N GLN A 22 -6.67 -14.17 0.62
CA GLN A 22 -5.41 -14.78 1.02
C GLN A 22 -5.46 -16.28 0.71
N HIS A 23 -4.58 -16.76 -0.17
CA HIS A 23 -4.48 -18.18 -0.47
C HIS A 23 -3.45 -18.88 0.43
N SER A 24 -2.34 -18.20 0.74
CA SER A 24 -1.31 -18.66 1.66
C SER A 24 -0.64 -17.46 2.35
N ALA A 25 0.16 -17.70 3.39
CA ALA A 25 0.93 -16.67 4.09
C ALA A 25 1.86 -15.87 3.15
N GLN A 26 2.26 -16.46 2.02
CA GLN A 26 3.16 -15.85 1.03
C GLN A 26 2.47 -15.57 -0.32
N LEU A 27 1.17 -15.85 -0.45
CA LEU A 27 0.45 -15.69 -1.70
C LEU A 27 -0.91 -15.04 -1.47
N LEU A 28 -1.05 -13.83 -1.99
CA LEU A 28 -2.32 -13.14 -2.11
C LEU A 28 -2.88 -13.33 -3.52
N VAL A 29 -4.19 -13.46 -3.61
CA VAL A 29 -4.90 -13.57 -4.88
C VAL A 29 -5.86 -12.40 -4.97
N VAL A 30 -5.74 -11.64 -6.06
CA VAL A 30 -6.62 -10.52 -6.37
C VAL A 30 -7.49 -10.93 -7.56
N ASN A 31 -8.79 -11.02 -7.34
CA ASN A 31 -9.75 -11.41 -8.35
C ASN A 31 -10.38 -10.17 -9.00
N MET A 32 -10.14 -9.99 -10.31
CA MET A 32 -10.63 -8.87 -11.13
C MET A 32 -11.88 -9.21 -11.96
N SER A 33 -12.60 -10.30 -11.63
CA SER A 33 -13.77 -10.76 -12.41
C SER A 33 -14.82 -9.68 -12.65
N SER A 34 -14.97 -8.72 -11.73
CA SER A 34 -15.92 -7.62 -11.85
C SER A 34 -15.53 -6.58 -12.92
N PHE A 35 -14.23 -6.42 -13.19
CA PHE A 35 -13.71 -5.43 -14.13
C PHE A 35 -12.50 -5.97 -14.93
N PRO A 36 -12.73 -6.89 -15.90
CA PRO A 36 -11.68 -7.51 -16.71
C PRO A 36 -10.74 -6.51 -17.40
N GLU A 37 -11.29 -5.41 -17.92
CA GLU A 37 -10.53 -4.39 -18.64
C GLU A 37 -9.53 -3.64 -17.76
N SER A 38 -9.77 -3.62 -16.45
CA SER A 38 -8.95 -2.90 -15.46
C SER A 38 -7.83 -3.76 -14.88
N THR A 39 -7.72 -5.03 -15.28
CA THR A 39 -6.71 -5.99 -14.78
C THR A 39 -5.29 -5.48 -15.03
N ALA A 40 -4.98 -5.00 -16.23
CA ALA A 40 -3.66 -4.47 -16.57
C ALA A 40 -3.31 -3.20 -15.76
N ALA A 41 -4.31 -2.35 -15.48
CA ALA A 41 -4.13 -1.18 -14.64
C ALA A 41 -3.89 -1.56 -13.18
N ALA A 42 -4.59 -2.57 -12.67
CA ALA A 42 -4.41 -3.09 -11.32
C ALA A 42 -3.00 -3.66 -11.12
N ILE A 43 -2.47 -4.41 -12.08
CA ILE A 43 -1.09 -4.94 -12.05
C ILE A 43 -0.08 -3.80 -11.93
N LYS A 44 -0.21 -2.77 -12.77
CA LYS A 44 0.67 -1.60 -12.72
C LYS A 44 0.57 -0.87 -11.38
N ALA A 45 -0.64 -0.70 -10.84
CA ALA A 45 -0.86 -0.05 -9.57
C ALA A 45 -0.24 -0.84 -8.40
N ILE A 46 -0.34 -2.17 -8.41
CA ILE A 46 0.28 -3.05 -7.40
C ILE A 46 1.81 -2.93 -7.48
N GLN A 47 2.39 -2.92 -8.69
CA GLN A 47 3.83 -2.77 -8.86
C GLN A 47 4.35 -1.40 -8.43
N GLN A 48 3.54 -0.35 -8.63
CA GLN A 48 3.85 1.03 -8.22
C GLN A 48 3.52 1.35 -6.75
N SER A 49 2.88 0.42 -6.02
CA SER A 49 2.45 0.63 -4.62
C SER A 49 3.59 0.82 -3.62
N GLY A 50 4.85 0.70 -4.06
CA GLY A 50 6.04 0.84 -3.22
C GLY A 50 6.30 -0.38 -2.31
N MET A 51 5.51 -1.44 -2.45
CA MET A 51 5.63 -2.67 -1.67
C MET A 51 6.63 -3.68 -2.29
N ASN A 52 7.26 -3.35 -3.42
CA ASN A 52 8.18 -4.22 -4.16
C ASN A 52 7.63 -5.64 -4.39
N LEU A 53 6.34 -5.72 -4.71
CA LEU A 53 5.65 -6.96 -5.03
C LEU A 53 5.73 -7.22 -6.54
N ASN A 54 5.83 -8.50 -6.93
CA ASN A 54 5.83 -8.90 -8.33
C ASN A 54 4.51 -9.62 -8.70
N PRO A 55 3.45 -8.89 -9.06
CA PRO A 55 2.18 -9.50 -9.43
C PRO A 55 2.29 -10.29 -10.73
N GLU A 56 1.75 -11.51 -10.74
CA GLU A 56 1.63 -12.39 -11.90
C GLU A 56 0.16 -12.49 -12.33
N ALA A 57 -0.12 -12.34 -13.63
CA ALA A 57 -1.46 -12.39 -14.16
C ALA A 57 -1.82 -13.80 -14.67
N ASP A 58 -2.91 -14.35 -14.17
CA ASP A 58 -3.52 -15.62 -14.56
C ASP A 58 -4.95 -15.32 -15.07
N GLY A 59 -5.00 -14.69 -16.25
CA GLY A 59 -6.23 -14.19 -16.86
C GLY A 59 -6.88 -13.08 -16.02
N LEU A 60 -7.97 -13.42 -15.32
CA LEU A 60 -8.72 -12.51 -14.43
C LEU A 60 -8.25 -12.56 -12.97
N LEU A 61 -7.37 -13.51 -12.63
CA LEU A 61 -6.77 -13.62 -11.31
C LEU A 61 -5.37 -13.02 -11.35
N ILE A 62 -5.02 -12.22 -10.35
CA ILE A 62 -3.67 -11.69 -10.17
C ILE A 62 -3.09 -12.35 -8.91
N ARG A 63 -1.99 -13.08 -9.07
CA ARG A 63 -1.24 -13.71 -7.99
C ARG A 63 -0.17 -12.74 -7.52
N VAL A 64 -0.19 -12.38 -6.24
CA VAL A 64 0.75 -11.45 -5.64
C VAL A 64 1.58 -12.21 -4.60
N PRO A 65 2.79 -12.68 -4.97
CA PRO A 65 3.72 -13.29 -4.03
C PRO A 65 4.24 -12.22 -3.08
N VAL A 66 4.11 -12.50 -1.78
CA VAL A 66 4.60 -11.63 -0.70
C VAL A 66 5.95 -12.18 -0.23
N PRO A 67 7.05 -11.42 -0.39
CA PRO A 67 8.35 -11.82 0.11
C PRO A 67 8.35 -12.04 1.62
N LYS A 68 9.18 -12.97 2.09
CA LYS A 68 9.38 -13.17 3.53
C LYS A 68 10.03 -11.92 4.14
N ILE A 69 9.46 -11.42 5.22
CA ILE A 69 10.05 -10.33 5.99
C ILE A 69 11.29 -10.84 6.73
N THR A 70 12.46 -10.34 6.33
CA THR A 70 13.75 -10.58 6.99
C THR A 70 13.87 -9.75 8.27
N ARG A 71 14.81 -10.12 9.16
CA ARG A 71 15.10 -9.36 10.38
C ARG A 71 15.55 -7.93 10.07
N GLU A 72 16.43 -7.78 9.08
CA GLU A 72 16.92 -6.47 8.61
C GLU A 72 15.78 -5.55 8.17
N HIS A 73 14.80 -6.07 7.42
CA HIS A 73 13.64 -5.28 7.01
C HIS A 73 12.82 -4.78 8.20
N ARG A 74 12.68 -5.59 9.27
CA ARG A 74 12.01 -5.15 10.51
C ARG A 74 12.80 -4.05 11.22
N GLU A 75 14.11 -4.17 11.30
CA GLU A 75 14.98 -3.17 11.94
C GLU A 75 14.91 -1.83 11.20
N ASN A 76 14.85 -1.86 9.86
CA ASN A 76 14.61 -0.68 9.03
C ASN A 76 13.24 -0.04 9.31
N LEU A 77 12.16 -0.84 9.38
CA LEU A 77 10.82 -0.35 9.71
C LEU A 77 10.76 0.30 11.10
N VAL A 78 11.41 -0.29 12.10
CA VAL A 78 11.50 0.26 13.47
C VAL A 78 12.21 1.62 13.45
N THR A 79 13.28 1.74 12.67
CA THR A 79 14.04 2.99 12.56
C THR A 79 13.18 4.10 11.93
N VAL A 80 12.46 3.79 10.85
CA VAL A 80 11.53 4.72 10.20
C VAL A 80 10.41 5.13 11.16
N ALA A 81 9.81 4.18 11.89
CA ALA A 81 8.76 4.47 12.87
C ALA A 81 9.26 5.41 13.99
N LYS A 82 10.49 5.23 14.47
CA LYS A 82 11.12 6.11 15.47
C LYS A 82 11.30 7.52 14.93
N GLN A 83 11.75 7.67 13.68
CA GLN A 83 11.89 8.98 13.02
C GLN A 83 10.54 9.68 12.85
N LEU A 84 9.49 8.97 12.42
CA LEU A 84 8.14 9.52 12.31
C LEU A 84 7.61 9.99 13.67
N THR A 85 7.84 9.22 14.72
CA THR A 85 7.48 9.60 16.10
C THR A 85 8.20 10.88 16.55
N HIS A 86 9.48 11.02 16.21
CA HIS A 86 10.23 12.25 16.51
C HIS A 86 9.66 13.46 15.79
N LYS A 87 9.35 13.34 14.49
CA LYS A 87 8.73 14.42 13.70
C LYS A 87 7.38 14.83 14.29
N ALA A 88 6.56 13.87 14.71
CA ALA A 88 5.27 14.16 15.35
C ALA A 88 5.46 14.92 16.68
N LYS A 89 6.41 14.51 17.53
CA LYS A 89 6.73 15.22 18.78
C LYS A 89 7.26 16.63 18.54
N GLU A 90 8.07 16.82 17.51
CA GLU A 90 8.57 18.15 17.14
C GLU A 90 7.42 19.05 16.66
N SER A 91 6.53 18.53 15.81
CA SER A 91 5.33 19.25 15.36
C SER A 91 4.46 19.68 16.55
N LEU A 92 4.19 18.78 17.50
CA LEU A 92 3.46 19.09 18.73
C LEU A 92 4.14 20.19 19.56
N ARG A 93 5.48 20.14 19.69
CA ARG A 93 6.23 21.21 20.39
C ARG A 93 6.11 22.54 19.67
N LYS A 94 6.19 22.57 18.33
CA LYS A 94 6.01 23.80 17.53
C LYS A 94 4.63 24.41 17.74
N VAL A 95 3.57 23.59 17.71
CA VAL A 95 2.20 24.04 17.98
C VAL A 95 2.09 24.63 19.39
N ARG A 96 2.64 23.94 20.40
CA ARG A 96 2.63 24.44 21.78
C ARG A 96 3.37 25.77 21.94
N THR A 97 4.58 25.89 21.38
CA THR A 97 5.34 27.15 21.44
C THR A 97 4.63 28.27 20.68
N GLY A 98 4.02 27.98 19.53
CA GLY A 98 3.21 28.94 18.78
C GLY A 98 2.03 29.48 19.59
N ALA A 99 1.32 28.61 20.32
CA ALA A 99 0.22 29.02 21.20
C ALA A 99 0.71 29.89 22.37
N MET A 100 1.87 29.55 22.96
CA MET A 100 2.43 30.29 24.11
C MET A 100 2.96 31.68 23.73
N ASN A 101 3.39 31.88 22.48
CA ASN A 101 3.88 33.17 21.99
C ASN A 101 2.75 34.10 21.46
N GLN A 102 1.54 33.58 21.27
CA GLN A 102 0.37 34.38 20.84
C GLN A 102 -0.44 34.94 22.01
N THR A 103 -0.08 34.60 23.26
CA THR A 103 -0.65 35.17 24.48
C THR A 103 0.33 36.19 25.05
#